data_AF-A0A962MCI3-F1
#
_entry.id   AF-A0A962MCI3-F1
#
_cell.length_a   1.000
_cell.length_b   1.000
_cell.length_c   1.000
_cell.angle_alpha   90.00
_cell.angle_beta   90.00
_cell.angle_gamma   90.00
#
_symmetry.space_group_name_H-M   'P 1'
#
loop_
_entity.id
_entity.type
_entity.pdbx_description
1 polymer ?
#
loop_
_entity_poly.entity_id
_entity_poly.type
_entity_poly.pdbx_seq_one_letter_code
_entity_poly.pdbx_strand_id
1 'polypeptide(L)' 'MAKIIIHDAGVAWRPHSKAMKTPALAHMCLQAGAIGITCAKLGEAEVMAAAGIHDILIANEIVGSRKIERLVNLCRHADV' A
#
# COMPACT_ATOMS: atom_id res chain seq x y z
N MET A 1 -16.52 -2.86 16.15
CA MET A 1 -15.99 -2.74 14.77
C MET A 1 -16.52 -1.43 14.21
N ALA A 2 -15.66 -0.53 13.74
CA ALA A 2 -16.13 0.76 13.24
C ALA A 2 -17.09 0.51 12.05
N LYS A 3 -18.27 1.15 12.07
CA LYS A 3 -19.15 1.15 10.91
C LYS A 3 -18.55 2.12 9.90
N ILE A 4 -18.00 1.58 8.82
CA ILE A 4 -17.34 2.38 7.79
C ILE A 4 -18.15 2.22 6.50
N ILE A 5 -18.38 3.33 5.80
CA ILE A 5 -19.19 3.45 4.58
C ILE A 5 -18.91 2.38 3.52
N ILE A 6 -17.71 1.80 3.57
CA ILE A 6 -17.17 0.82 2.63
C ILE A 6 -17.86 -0.54 2.82
N HIS A 7 -18.08 -0.94 4.08
CA HIS A 7 -18.84 -2.14 4.40
C HIS A 7 -20.30 -2.01 3.98
N ASP A 8 -20.93 -0.87 4.30
CA ASP A 8 -22.32 -0.60 3.93
C ASP A 8 -22.51 -0.58 2.41
N ALA A 9 -21.53 -0.07 1.67
CA ALA A 9 -21.53 -0.04 0.21
C ALA A 9 -21.14 -1.38 -0.45
N GLY A 10 -20.69 -2.38 0.32
CA GLY A 10 -20.25 -3.67 -0.20
C GLY A 10 -18.98 -3.59 -1.07
N VAL A 11 -18.13 -2.58 -0.85
CA VAL A 11 -16.90 -2.38 -1.62
C VAL A 11 -15.66 -2.51 -0.73
N ALA A 12 -14.49 -2.69 -1.36
CA ALA A 12 -13.22 -2.74 -0.65
C ALA A 12 -12.54 -1.36 -0.65
N TRP A 13 -11.67 -1.13 0.35
CA TRP A 13 -10.93 0.10 0.49
C TRP A 13 -9.44 -0.12 0.55
N ARG A 14 -8.74 0.55 -0.36
CA ARG A 14 -7.28 0.61 -0.41
C ARG A 14 -6.84 2.08 -0.37
N PRO A 15 -6.61 2.67 0.81
CA PRO A 15 -6.28 4.08 0.96
C PRO A 15 -4.98 4.44 0.25
N HIS A 16 -4.96 5.63 -0.34
CA HIS A 16 -3.77 6.15 -0.99
C HIS A 16 -2.81 6.79 0.02
N SER A 17 -1.69 6.12 0.30
CA SER A 17 -0.72 6.55 1.30
C SER A 17 0.14 7.74 0.87
N LYS A 18 0.09 8.19 -0.40
CA LYS A 18 0.89 9.33 -0.90
C LYS A 18 0.67 10.63 -0.11
N ALA A 19 -0.50 10.79 0.48
CA ALA A 19 -0.84 11.98 1.25
C ALA A 19 -0.22 11.93 2.66
N MET A 20 -0.28 10.78 3.32
CA MET A 20 0.15 10.61 4.70
C MET A 20 1.63 10.19 4.85
N LYS A 21 2.14 9.38 3.92
CA LYS A 21 3.53 8.86 3.87
C LYS A 21 4.06 8.33 5.22
N THR A 22 3.16 7.80 6.06
CA THR A 22 3.46 7.43 7.44
C THR A 22 2.95 6.01 7.69
N PRO A 23 3.84 5.02 7.97
CA PRO A 23 3.42 3.64 8.19
C PRO A 23 2.44 3.44 9.34
N ALA A 24 2.59 4.21 10.43
CA ALA A 24 1.66 4.12 11.58
C ALA A 24 0.22 4.46 11.18
N LEU A 25 0.01 5.47 10.32
CA LEU A 25 -1.31 5.83 9.82
C LEU A 25 -1.86 4.77 8.86
N ALA A 26 -1.00 4.18 8.02
CA ALA A 26 -1.39 3.08 7.16
C ALA A 26 -1.87 1.86 7.98
N HIS A 27 -1.16 1.50 9.06
CA HIS A 27 -1.58 0.46 9.99
C HIS A 27 -2.94 0.78 10.64
N MET A 28 -3.18 2.04 11.04
CA MET A 28 -4.50 2.44 11.55
C MET A 28 -5.61 2.22 10.52
N CYS A 29 -5.37 2.50 9.23
CA CYS A 29 -6.34 2.21 8.19
C CYS A 29 -6.59 0.71 8.02
N LEU A 30 -5.54 -0.12 8.07
CA LEU A 30 -5.66 -1.58 8.01
C LEU A 30 -6.48 -2.13 9.18
N GLN A 31 -6.22 -1.64 10.41
CA GLN A 31 -7.01 -2.00 11.58
C GLN A 31 -8.47 -1.52 11.50
N ALA A 32 -8.73 -0.45 10.74
CA ALA A 32 -10.08 0.00 10.44
C ALA A 32 -10.77 -0.89 9.39
N GLY A 33 -10.05 -1.72 8.63
CA GLY A 33 -10.63 -2.60 7.61
C GLY A 33 -10.25 -2.24 6.18
N ALA A 34 -9.20 -1.44 5.98
CA ALA A 34 -8.57 -1.36 4.66
C ALA A 34 -7.98 -2.72 4.26
N ILE A 35 -8.10 -3.07 2.99
CA ILE A 35 -7.60 -4.36 2.45
C ILE A 35 -6.11 -4.33 2.10
N GLY A 36 -5.47 -3.17 2.14
CA GLY A 36 -4.10 -2.94 1.70
C GLY A 36 -3.86 -1.43 1.61
N ILE A 37 -2.81 -1.00 0.91
CA ILE A 37 -2.55 0.43 0.65
C ILE A 37 -2.20 0.71 -0.80
N THR A 38 -2.31 1.97 -1.22
CA THR A 38 -1.87 2.43 -2.54
C THR A 38 -0.73 3.44 -2.43
N CYS A 39 0.40 3.19 -3.07
CA CYS A 39 1.56 4.09 -3.16
C CYS A 39 1.65 4.76 -4.54
N ALA A 40 2.24 5.95 -4.60
CA ALA A 40 2.44 6.67 -5.88
C ALA A 40 3.82 6.38 -6.49
N LYS A 41 4.77 5.87 -5.70
CA LYS A 41 6.14 5.57 -6.13
C LYS A 41 6.64 4.29 -5.47
N LEU A 42 7.53 3.58 -6.17
CA LEU A 42 8.21 2.38 -5.67
C LEU A 42 8.90 2.60 -4.31
N GLY A 43 9.58 3.73 -4.11
CA GLY A 43 10.24 4.00 -2.83
C GLY A 43 9.28 4.16 -1.65
N GLU A 44 8.03 4.58 -1.89
CA GLU A 44 7.00 4.60 -0.85
C GLU A 44 6.56 3.17 -0.50
N ALA A 45 6.40 2.32 -1.52
CA ALA A 45 6.04 0.92 -1.34
C ALA A 45 7.12 0.15 -0.56
N GLU A 46 8.41 0.36 -0.87
CA GLU A 46 9.53 -0.25 -0.14
C GLU A 46 9.51 0.11 1.35
N VAL A 47 9.26 1.37 1.70
CA VAL A 47 9.16 1.81 3.10
C VAL A 47 7.97 1.18 3.81
N MET A 48 6.83 1.06 3.13
CA MET A 48 5.62 0.45 3.70
C MET A 48 5.80 -1.06 3.91
N ALA A 49 6.42 -1.75 2.95
CA ALA A 49 6.76 -3.17 3.06
C ALA A 49 7.75 -3.43 4.20
N ALA A 50 8.79 -2.60 4.35
CA ALA A 50 9.72 -2.67 5.47
C ALA A 50 9.04 -2.46 6.84
N ALA A 51 7.90 -1.75 6.86
CA ALA A 51 7.08 -1.54 8.04
C ALA A 51 6.01 -2.64 8.26
N GLY A 52 6.08 -3.75 7.51
CA GLY A 52 5.20 -4.91 7.66
C GLY A 52 3.87 -4.82 6.91
N ILE A 53 3.72 -3.91 5.95
CA ILE A 53 2.53 -3.80 5.11
C ILE A 53 2.80 -4.51 3.79
N HIS A 54 2.20 -5.68 3.60
CA HIS A 54 2.57 -6.56 2.48
C HIS A 54 1.59 -6.54 1.30
N ASP A 55 0.42 -5.93 1.43
CA ASP A 55 -0.51 -5.76 0.30
C ASP A 55 -0.52 -4.29 -0.17
N ILE A 56 0.23 -4.02 -1.24
CA ILE A 56 0.50 -2.67 -1.73
C ILE A 56 0.15 -2.59 -3.22
N LEU A 57 -0.57 -1.55 -3.64
CA LEU A 57 -0.74 -1.22 -5.05
C LEU A 57 0.15 -0.03 -5.39
N ILE A 58 1.05 -0.14 -6.36
CA ILE A 58 1.70 1.04 -6.93
C ILE A 58 0.83 1.57 -8.09
N ALA A 59 0.05 2.61 -7.82
CA ALA A 59 -0.84 3.22 -8.82
C ALA A 59 -0.10 4.22 -9.74
N ASN A 60 1.01 3.76 -10.34
CA ASN A 60 1.85 4.54 -11.26
C ASN A 60 2.80 3.64 -12.06
N GLU A 61 3.29 4.09 -13.22
CA GLU A 61 4.22 3.32 -14.05
C GLU A 61 5.62 3.19 -13.43
N ILE A 62 6.19 1.99 -13.51
CA ILE A 62 7.57 1.70 -13.12
C ILE A 62 8.47 1.69 -14.35
N VAL A 63 9.15 2.81 -14.58
CA VAL A 63 10.00 3.00 -15.77
C VAL A 63 11.49 3.03 -15.42
N GLY A 64 12.27 2.22 -16.14
CA GLY A 64 13.74 2.14 -16.08
C GLY A 64 14.26 0.89 -15.37
N SER A 65 15.35 0.32 -15.90
CA SER A 65 15.93 -0.97 -15.45
C SER A 65 16.16 -1.03 -13.94
N ARG A 66 16.75 0.01 -13.35
CA ARG A 66 16.99 0.08 -11.90
C ARG A 66 15.72 0.03 -11.06
N LYS A 67 14.62 0.64 -11.51
CA LYS A 67 13.35 0.59 -10.75
C LYS A 67 12.67 -0.77 -10.92
N ILE A 68 12.78 -1.38 -12.10
CA ILE A 68 12.26 -2.73 -12.35
C ILE A 68 13.00 -3.75 -11.47
N GLU A 69 14.33 -3.68 -11.38
CA GLU A 69 15.12 -4.56 -10.50
C GLU A 69 14.68 -4.42 -9.04
N ARG A 70 14.50 -3.18 -8.56
CA ARG A 70 14.02 -2.91 -7.21
C ARG A 70 12.60 -3.43 -6.98
N LEU A 71 11.69 -3.29 -7.96
CA LEU A 71 10.35 -3.86 -7.89
C LEU A 71 10.40 -5.39 -7.77
N VAL A 72 11.17 -6.06 -8.62
CA VAL A 72 11.34 -7.52 -8.58
C VAL A 72 11.88 -7.98 -7.22
N ASN A 73 12.84 -7.24 -6.65
CA ASN A 73 13.34 -7.54 -5.31
C ASN A 73 12.25 -7.31 -4.23
N LEU A 74 11.46 -6.25 -4.35
CA LEU A 74 10.35 -5.96 -3.43
C LEU A 74 9.27 -7.05 -3.47
N CYS A 75 8.91 -7.57 -4.66
CA CYS A 75 7.94 -8.66 -4.83
C CYS A 75 8.32 -9.97 -4.12
N ARG A 76 9.57 -10.11 -3.63
CA ARG A 76 9.99 -11.25 -2.80
C ARG A 76 9.54 -11.13 -1.34
N HIS A 77 9.09 -9.94 -0.93
CA HIS A 77 8.80 -9.60 0.47
C HIS A 77 7.39 -9.01 0.66
N ALA A 78 6.71 -8.61 -0.41
CA ALA A 78 5.36 -8.07 -0.41
C ALA A 78 4.65 -8.37 -1.73
N ASP A 79 3.32 -8.41 -1.70
CA ASP A 79 2.44 -8.40 -2.87
C ASP A 79 2.29 -6.95 -3.34
N VAL A 80 2.86 -6.65 -4.52
CA VAL A 80 3.04 -5.28 -5.05
C VAL A 80 2.67 -5.19 -6.52
#